data_AF-F7V333-F1
#
_entry.id   AF-F7V333-F1
#
_cell.length_a   1.000
_cell.length_b   1.000
_cell.length_c   1.000
_cell.angle_alpha   90.00
_cell.angle_beta   90.00
_cell.angle_gamma   90.00
#
_symmetry.space_group_name_H-M   'P 1'
#
loop_
_entity.id
_entity.type
_entity.pdbx_description
1 polymer ?
#
loop_
_entity_poly.entity_id
_entity_poly.type
_entity_poly.pdbx_seq_one_letter_code
_entity_poly.pdbx_strand_id
1 'polypeptide(L)'
;MAHTSNTIENIAKDIVGIIKVYIGYPGLRYVLICFIALFAVLIVIKQTEGLKAAMLYGVVSLLVTVAYSATGQSPFFHRGLFGSSFFFIIAVLILVKELIENRTGFQISAVISSVVVFFMILQGILSGIGVVSLYQQETIRQRYTIEQSAKGNKNPTIPLIERTQDSVWNPFNGLLDISADPTYWTNSCFNNYFHTESVVATDRERWRHFYQNGNPSLMNITNRSDYIKKGLKQTGLTNMIVLGEHLPQDLKTFLKENGINNPSNFAVLLVENKKVISIPKTTLIKNPSLKIGKTVVKVIFSGKKVSFTSADFTWSDNYINNSAVISFDENNAVCDYVLLNVAKDRVIR
;
A
#
# COMPACT_ATOMS: atom_id res chain seq x y z
N MET A 1 -24.49 49.96 -4.53
CA MET A 1 -23.73 49.43 -5.68
C MET A 1 -22.45 48.66 -5.30
N ALA A 2 -22.12 48.45 -4.01
CA ALA A 2 -20.89 47.76 -3.59
C ALA A 2 -21.03 46.24 -3.33
N HIS A 3 -22.22 45.65 -3.47
CA HIS A 3 -22.43 44.20 -3.23
C HIS A 3 -22.29 43.33 -4.50
N THR A 4 -22.33 43.93 -5.69
CA THR A 4 -22.29 43.20 -6.96
C THR A 4 -20.86 42.90 -7.46
N SER A 5 -19.84 43.68 -7.08
CA SER A 5 -18.46 43.43 -7.53
C SER A 5 -17.88 42.13 -6.95
N ASN A 6 -18.16 41.84 -5.68
CA ASN A 6 -17.76 40.58 -5.04
C ASN A 6 -18.46 39.36 -5.66
N THR A 7 -19.66 39.52 -6.22
CA THR A 7 -20.44 38.40 -6.75
C THR A 7 -19.88 37.94 -8.09
N ILE A 8 -19.57 38.87 -9.00
CA ILE A 8 -19.00 38.54 -10.32
C ILE A 8 -17.58 37.98 -10.17
N GLU A 9 -16.78 38.55 -9.27
CA GLU A 9 -15.42 38.06 -9.04
C GLU A 9 -15.39 36.64 -8.44
N ASN A 10 -16.33 36.33 -7.54
CA ASN A 10 -16.49 34.99 -6.99
C ASN A 10 -16.96 33.99 -8.04
N ILE A 11 -17.96 34.35 -8.86
CA ILE A 11 -18.42 33.51 -9.98
C ILE A 11 -17.28 33.24 -10.97
N ALA A 12 -16.48 34.26 -11.31
CA ALA A 12 -15.35 34.10 -12.21
C ALA A 12 -14.27 33.18 -11.63
N LYS A 13 -13.96 33.30 -10.34
CA LYS A 13 -13.03 32.39 -9.62
C LYS A 13 -13.54 30.95 -9.62
N ASP A 14 -14.84 30.74 -9.40
CA ASP A 14 -15.46 29.42 -9.42
C ASP A 14 -15.41 28.80 -10.82
N ILE A 15 -15.71 29.57 -11.87
CA ILE A 15 -15.60 29.12 -13.27
C ILE A 15 -14.15 28.75 -13.61
N VAL A 16 -13.17 29.58 -13.23
CA VAL A 16 -11.75 29.27 -13.43
C VAL A 16 -11.35 28.01 -12.66
N GLY A 17 -11.89 27.81 -11.45
CA GLY A 17 -11.69 26.60 -10.66
C GLY A 17 -12.19 25.34 -11.39
N ILE A 18 -13.41 25.38 -11.94
CA ILE A 18 -14.00 24.28 -12.70
C ILE A 18 -13.18 24.00 -13.98
N ILE A 19 -12.77 25.03 -14.71
CA ILE A 19 -11.94 24.86 -15.91
C ILE A 19 -10.60 24.21 -15.55
N LYS A 20 -9.99 24.60 -14.43
CA LYS A 20 -8.76 23.97 -13.92
C LYS A 20 -8.95 22.49 -13.59
N VAL A 21 -10.12 22.07 -13.10
CA VAL A 21 -10.47 20.65 -12.93
C VAL A 21 -10.43 19.95 -14.28
N TYR A 22 -11.16 20.44 -15.29
CA TYR A 22 -11.21 19.79 -16.61
C TYR A 22 -9.86 19.75 -17.33
N ILE A 23 -9.06 20.81 -17.23
CA ILE A 23 -7.71 20.86 -17.83
C ILE A 23 -6.73 19.98 -17.03
N GLY A 24 -6.88 19.94 -15.71
CA GLY A 24 -6.01 19.22 -14.78
C GLY A 24 -6.12 17.70 -14.89
N TYR A 25 -7.29 17.14 -15.25
CA TYR A 25 -7.43 15.71 -15.52
C TYR A 25 -7.19 15.39 -16.99
N PRO A 26 -6.22 14.50 -17.31
CA PRO A 26 -5.99 14.08 -18.69
C PRO A 26 -7.26 13.56 -19.37
N GLY A 27 -8.02 12.69 -18.70
CA GLY A 27 -9.27 12.13 -19.24
C GLY A 27 -10.32 13.19 -19.60
N LEU A 28 -10.72 14.04 -18.63
CA LEU A 28 -11.70 15.10 -18.87
C LEU A 28 -11.19 16.14 -19.88
N ARG A 29 -9.88 16.42 -19.91
CA ARG A 29 -9.27 17.30 -20.91
C ARG A 29 -9.44 16.75 -22.32
N TYR A 30 -9.22 15.45 -22.53
CA TYR A 30 -9.43 14.85 -23.86
C TYR A 30 -10.91 14.90 -24.26
N VAL A 31 -11.82 14.57 -23.34
CA VAL A 31 -13.28 14.66 -23.62
C VAL A 31 -13.70 16.11 -23.90
N LEU A 32 -13.13 17.11 -23.22
CA LEU A 32 -13.40 18.53 -23.45
C LEU A 32 -12.93 18.98 -24.83
N ILE A 33 -11.72 18.58 -25.23
CA ILE A 33 -11.19 18.88 -26.57
C ILE A 33 -12.08 18.23 -27.63
N CYS A 34 -12.47 16.96 -27.45
CA CYS A 34 -13.41 16.28 -28.35
C CYS A 34 -14.76 16.99 -28.43
N PHE A 35 -15.32 17.41 -27.29
CA PHE A 35 -16.58 18.13 -27.24
C PHE A 35 -16.50 19.45 -28.03
N ILE A 36 -15.49 20.29 -27.77
CA ILE A 36 -15.30 21.57 -28.47
C ILE A 36 -15.10 21.36 -29.97
N ALA A 37 -14.27 20.38 -30.37
CA ALA A 37 -14.01 20.09 -31.77
C ALA A 37 -15.28 19.63 -32.51
N LEU A 38 -16.02 18.67 -31.97
CA LEU A 38 -17.26 18.17 -32.57
C LEU A 38 -18.34 19.25 -32.62
N PHE A 39 -18.44 20.07 -31.57
CA PHE A 39 -19.38 21.19 -31.51
C PHE A 39 -19.09 22.23 -32.59
N ALA A 40 -17.82 22.59 -32.79
CA ALA A 40 -17.40 23.51 -33.85
C ALA A 40 -17.68 22.95 -35.25
N VAL A 41 -17.39 21.67 -35.49
CA VAL A 41 -17.67 20.99 -36.77
C VAL A 41 -19.17 21.01 -37.09
N LEU A 42 -20.03 20.68 -36.11
CA LEU A 42 -21.49 20.65 -36.29
C LEU A 42 -22.06 22.03 -36.65
N ILE A 43 -21.52 23.11 -36.06
CA ILE A 43 -21.88 24.49 -36.42
C ILE A 43 -21.49 24.80 -37.87
N VAL A 44 -20.27 24.42 -38.29
CA VAL A 44 -19.77 24.66 -39.66
C VAL A 44 -20.62 23.92 -40.70
N ILE A 45 -21.01 22.68 -40.43
CA ILE A 45 -21.88 21.90 -41.32
C ILE A 45 -23.38 22.22 -41.16
N LYS A 46 -23.72 23.20 -40.31
CA LYS A 46 -25.09 23.67 -40.02
C LYS A 46 -26.05 22.59 -39.50
N GLN A 47 -25.53 21.55 -38.86
CA GLN A 47 -26.33 20.47 -38.28
C GLN A 47 -26.50 20.72 -36.77
N THR A 48 -27.71 21.17 -36.39
CA THR A 48 -27.93 21.78 -35.07
C THR A 48 -28.94 21.05 -34.17
N GLU A 49 -29.56 19.98 -34.65
CA GLU A 49 -30.68 19.32 -33.95
C GLU A 49 -30.25 18.73 -32.60
N GLY A 50 -29.06 18.12 -32.51
CA GLY A 50 -28.52 17.60 -31.24
C GLY A 50 -27.73 18.59 -30.37
N LEU A 51 -27.45 19.82 -30.82
CA LEU A 51 -26.57 20.75 -30.08
C LEU A 51 -27.15 21.16 -28.73
N LYS A 52 -28.47 21.37 -28.65
CA LYS A 52 -29.14 21.76 -27.40
C LYS A 52 -29.07 20.64 -26.36
N ALA A 53 -29.29 19.40 -26.77
CA ALA A 53 -29.19 18.24 -25.91
C ALA A 53 -27.74 18.04 -25.44
N ALA A 54 -26.76 18.12 -26.35
CA ALA A 54 -25.35 18.03 -26.00
C ALA A 54 -24.91 19.14 -25.01
N MET A 55 -25.37 20.38 -25.21
CA MET A 55 -25.12 21.47 -24.26
C MET A 55 -25.75 21.21 -22.90
N LEU A 56 -26.98 20.70 -22.85
CA LEU A 56 -27.64 20.37 -21.58
C LEU A 56 -26.80 19.36 -20.79
N TYR A 57 -26.37 18.26 -21.41
CA TYR A 57 -25.53 17.26 -20.76
C TYR A 57 -24.15 17.81 -20.39
N GLY A 58 -23.57 18.70 -21.21
CA GLY A 58 -22.34 19.43 -20.88
C GLY A 58 -22.49 20.32 -19.64
N VAL A 59 -23.58 21.07 -19.53
CA VAL A 59 -23.89 21.91 -18.37
C VAL A 59 -24.14 21.06 -17.13
N VAL A 60 -24.89 19.95 -17.25
CA VAL A 60 -25.10 19.02 -16.13
C VAL A 60 -23.76 18.45 -15.63
N SER A 61 -22.84 18.11 -16.53
CA SER A 61 -21.49 17.67 -16.15
C SER A 61 -20.72 18.73 -15.34
N LEU A 62 -20.82 20.00 -15.75
CA LEU A 62 -20.22 21.11 -15.01
C LEU A 62 -20.87 21.29 -13.64
N LEU A 63 -22.21 21.22 -13.55
CA LEU A 63 -22.93 21.30 -12.28
C LEU A 63 -22.56 20.18 -11.31
N VAL A 64 -22.38 18.94 -11.80
CA VAL A 64 -21.90 17.83 -10.98
C VAL A 64 -20.48 18.07 -10.48
N THR A 65 -19.61 18.66 -11.29
CA THR A 65 -18.25 19.04 -10.89
C THR A 65 -18.26 20.09 -9.79
N VAL A 66 -19.14 21.08 -9.89
CA VAL A 66 -19.34 22.12 -8.86
C VAL A 66 -19.86 21.51 -7.58
N ALA A 67 -20.90 20.68 -7.67
CA ALA A 67 -21.49 20.00 -6.52
C ALA A 67 -20.46 19.13 -5.78
N TYR A 68 -19.62 18.40 -6.53
CA TYR A 68 -18.53 17.61 -5.94
C TYR A 68 -17.45 18.50 -5.30
N SER A 69 -17.02 19.57 -5.98
CA SER A 69 -16.01 20.50 -5.45
C SER A 69 -16.49 21.20 -4.18
N ALA A 70 -17.80 21.43 -4.04
CA ALA A 70 -18.42 22.00 -2.85
C ALA A 70 -18.38 21.07 -1.62
N THR A 71 -18.09 19.77 -1.79
CA THR A 71 -17.98 18.83 -0.66
C THR A 71 -16.68 19.01 0.16
N GLY A 72 -15.78 19.90 -0.26
CA GLY A 72 -14.48 20.10 0.38
C GLY A 72 -13.46 18.98 0.10
N GLN A 73 -13.85 17.96 -0.67
CA GLN A 73 -12.93 16.93 -1.13
C GLN A 73 -12.08 17.46 -2.29
N SER A 74 -10.82 17.03 -2.32
CA SER A 74 -9.94 17.36 -3.43
C SER A 74 -10.56 16.84 -4.74
N PRO A 75 -10.72 17.68 -5.77
CA PRO A 75 -11.18 17.23 -7.08
C PRO A 75 -10.27 16.14 -7.68
N PHE A 76 -9.04 16.01 -7.15
CA PHE A 76 -8.00 15.08 -7.60
C PHE A 76 -8.19 13.64 -7.17
N PHE A 77 -9.27 13.34 -6.43
CA PHE A 77 -9.71 11.97 -6.22
C PHE A 77 -10.57 11.49 -7.40
N HIS A 78 -9.97 10.65 -8.26
CA HIS A 78 -10.50 10.17 -9.54
C HIS A 78 -11.94 9.63 -9.52
N ARG A 79 -12.43 9.13 -8.38
CA ARG A 79 -13.75 8.48 -8.26
C ARG A 79 -14.90 9.48 -8.13
N GLY A 80 -14.65 10.64 -7.53
CA GLY A 80 -15.71 11.62 -7.25
C GLY A 80 -16.26 12.32 -8.48
N LEU A 81 -15.46 12.40 -9.55
CA LEU A 81 -15.83 13.02 -10.83
C LEU A 81 -16.43 12.01 -11.83
N PHE A 82 -16.76 10.78 -11.41
CA PHE A 82 -17.35 9.77 -12.29
C PHE A 82 -18.66 10.27 -12.92
N GLY A 83 -19.56 10.84 -12.11
CA GLY A 83 -20.85 11.36 -12.61
C GLY A 83 -20.68 12.49 -13.62
N SER A 84 -19.74 13.40 -13.39
CA SER A 84 -19.41 14.46 -14.36
C SER A 84 -18.88 13.84 -15.66
N SER A 85 -17.88 12.96 -15.57
CA SER A 85 -17.30 12.30 -16.73
C SER A 85 -18.36 11.57 -17.57
N PHE A 86 -19.32 10.91 -16.92
CA PHE A 86 -20.40 10.18 -17.57
C PHE A 86 -21.34 11.10 -18.37
N PHE A 87 -21.83 12.19 -17.77
CA PHE A 87 -22.67 13.15 -18.48
C PHE A 87 -21.92 13.83 -19.63
N PHE A 88 -20.62 14.07 -19.47
CA PHE A 88 -19.80 14.66 -20.52
C PHE A 88 -19.56 13.71 -21.70
N ILE A 89 -19.39 12.41 -21.42
CA ILE A 89 -19.34 11.38 -22.47
C ILE A 89 -20.67 11.33 -23.23
N ILE A 90 -21.82 11.37 -22.54
CA ILE A 90 -23.14 11.43 -23.18
C ILE A 90 -23.24 12.66 -24.10
N ALA A 91 -22.78 13.82 -23.64
CA ALA A 91 -22.77 15.04 -24.43
C ALA A 91 -21.99 14.87 -25.74
N VAL A 92 -20.81 14.23 -25.68
CA VAL A 92 -20.00 13.90 -26.86
C VAL A 92 -20.70 12.88 -27.76
N LEU A 93 -21.30 11.83 -27.21
CA LEU A 93 -22.00 10.80 -27.98
C LEU A 93 -23.19 11.37 -28.77
N ILE A 94 -23.91 12.34 -28.21
CA ILE A 94 -24.97 13.05 -28.93
C ILE A 94 -24.37 13.79 -30.14
N LEU A 95 -23.26 14.51 -29.98
CA LEU A 95 -22.60 15.19 -31.11
C LEU A 95 -22.09 14.21 -32.18
N VAL A 96 -21.57 13.05 -31.76
CA VAL A 96 -21.15 11.98 -32.68
C VAL A 96 -22.34 11.42 -33.46
N LYS A 97 -23.48 11.17 -32.80
CA LYS A 97 -24.73 10.70 -33.45
C LYS A 97 -25.16 11.66 -34.56
N GLU A 98 -25.21 12.96 -34.27
CA GLU A 98 -25.56 13.97 -35.27
C GLU A 98 -24.60 13.92 -36.46
N LEU A 99 -23.30 13.78 -36.22
CA LEU A 99 -22.30 13.68 -37.27
C LEU A 99 -22.49 12.41 -38.14
N ILE A 100 -22.90 11.29 -37.54
CA ILE A 100 -23.18 10.01 -38.23
C ILE A 100 -24.37 10.11 -39.19
N GLU A 101 -25.41 10.87 -38.84
CA GLU A 101 -26.62 11.02 -39.67
C GLU A 101 -26.38 11.77 -40.99
N ASN A 102 -25.20 12.38 -41.16
CA ASN A 102 -24.76 13.04 -42.39
C ASN A 102 -23.73 12.18 -43.14
N ARG A 103 -23.91 11.90 -44.45
CA ARG A 103 -23.02 11.00 -45.24
C ARG A 103 -21.54 11.36 -45.19
N THR A 104 -21.20 12.66 -45.16
CA THR A 104 -19.82 13.15 -45.05
C THR A 104 -19.30 13.12 -43.61
N GLY A 105 -20.20 13.31 -42.63
CA GLY A 105 -19.90 13.21 -41.22
C GLY A 105 -19.75 11.76 -40.73
N PHE A 106 -20.38 10.79 -41.40
CA PHE A 106 -20.26 9.36 -41.12
C PHE A 106 -18.82 8.86 -41.19
N GLN A 107 -18.07 9.22 -42.23
CA GLN A 107 -16.68 8.77 -42.39
C GLN A 107 -15.77 9.37 -41.31
N ILE A 108 -15.96 10.65 -40.99
CA ILE A 108 -15.16 11.37 -39.97
C ILE A 108 -15.51 10.85 -38.57
N SER A 109 -16.79 10.70 -38.24
CA SER A 109 -17.27 10.14 -36.97
C SER A 109 -16.85 8.69 -36.79
N ALA A 110 -16.88 7.86 -37.84
CA ALA A 110 -16.43 6.48 -37.78
C ALA A 110 -14.93 6.39 -37.47
N VAL A 111 -14.10 7.21 -38.10
CA VAL A 111 -12.65 7.25 -37.81
C VAL A 111 -12.38 7.72 -36.37
N ILE A 112 -13.01 8.82 -35.93
CA ILE A 112 -12.85 9.34 -34.56
C ILE A 112 -13.34 8.31 -33.54
N SER A 113 -14.51 7.72 -33.74
CA SER A 113 -15.08 6.73 -32.83
C SER A 113 -14.23 5.46 -32.77
N SER A 114 -13.69 5.01 -33.91
CA SER A 114 -12.80 3.84 -33.96
C SER A 114 -11.52 4.08 -33.16
N VAL A 115 -10.92 5.27 -33.26
CA VAL A 115 -9.74 5.65 -32.48
C VAL A 115 -10.07 5.70 -30.99
N VAL A 116 -11.19 6.33 -30.61
CA VAL A 116 -11.63 6.41 -29.20
C VAL A 116 -11.90 5.02 -28.62
N VAL A 117 -12.65 4.17 -29.32
CA VAL A 117 -12.94 2.80 -28.90
C VAL A 117 -11.67 1.98 -28.76
N PHE A 118 -10.73 2.11 -29.72
CA PHE A 118 -9.43 1.45 -29.64
C PHE A 118 -8.65 1.88 -28.38
N PHE A 119 -8.55 3.18 -28.11
CA PHE A 119 -7.90 3.68 -26.88
C PHE A 119 -8.63 3.22 -25.62
N MET A 120 -9.96 3.19 -25.61
CA MET A 120 -10.75 2.69 -24.47
C MET A 120 -10.49 1.20 -24.22
N ILE A 121 -10.42 0.37 -25.26
CA ILE A 121 -10.08 -1.05 -25.13
C ILE A 121 -8.67 -1.21 -24.55
N LEU A 122 -7.68 -0.48 -25.06
CA LEU A 122 -6.32 -0.53 -24.53
C LEU A 122 -6.26 -0.13 -23.06
N GLN A 123 -6.91 0.98 -22.69
CA GLN A 123 -6.97 1.43 -21.28
C GLN A 123 -7.74 0.45 -20.39
N GLY A 124 -8.82 -0.16 -20.91
CA GLY A 124 -9.61 -1.18 -20.22
C GLY A 124 -8.80 -2.44 -19.94
N ILE A 125 -8.03 -2.92 -20.93
CA ILE A 125 -7.13 -4.08 -20.75
C ILE A 125 -6.06 -3.76 -19.70
N LEU A 126 -5.39 -2.61 -19.82
CA LEU A 126 -4.35 -2.19 -18.86
C LEU A 126 -4.90 -2.07 -17.44
N SER A 127 -6.08 -1.48 -17.28
CA SER A 127 -6.75 -1.36 -15.98
C SER A 127 -7.19 -2.72 -15.44
N GLY A 128 -7.71 -3.59 -16.31
CA GLY A 128 -8.16 -4.94 -15.97
C GLY A 128 -7.04 -5.82 -15.43
N ILE A 129 -5.83 -5.76 -16.02
CA ILE A 129 -4.67 -6.49 -15.51
C ILE A 129 -4.34 -6.06 -14.07
N GLY A 130 -4.37 -4.75 -13.79
CA GLY A 130 -4.16 -4.22 -12.45
C GLY A 130 -5.20 -4.73 -11.45
N VAL A 131 -6.48 -4.72 -11.83
CA VAL A 131 -7.58 -5.24 -10.99
C VAL A 131 -7.40 -6.73 -10.69
N VAL A 132 -7.08 -7.55 -11.70
CA VAL A 132 -6.85 -8.99 -11.51
C VAL A 132 -5.66 -9.24 -10.58
N SER A 133 -4.56 -8.50 -10.76
CA SER A 133 -3.40 -8.62 -9.87
C SER A 133 -3.79 -8.34 -8.42
N LEU A 134 -4.45 -7.21 -8.16
CA LEU A 134 -4.88 -6.81 -6.81
C LEU A 134 -5.84 -7.81 -6.19
N TYR A 135 -6.79 -8.33 -6.97
CA TYR A 135 -7.71 -9.36 -6.53
C TYR A 135 -6.97 -10.63 -6.07
N GLN A 136 -5.94 -11.05 -6.81
CA GLN A 136 -5.11 -12.19 -6.40
C GLN A 136 -4.33 -11.89 -5.10
N GLN A 137 -3.73 -10.70 -4.96
CA GLN A 137 -3.00 -10.34 -3.74
C GLN A 137 -3.94 -10.33 -2.53
N GLU A 138 -5.12 -9.75 -2.68
CA GLU A 138 -6.13 -9.68 -1.63
C GLU A 138 -6.63 -11.08 -1.27
N THR A 139 -6.93 -11.93 -2.26
CA THR A 139 -7.38 -13.31 -2.02
C THR A 139 -6.34 -14.10 -1.21
N ILE A 140 -5.05 -13.95 -1.53
CA ILE A 140 -3.96 -14.58 -0.76
C ILE A 140 -3.94 -14.08 0.68
N ARG A 141 -4.05 -12.75 0.87
CA ARG A 141 -4.05 -12.11 2.18
C ARG A 141 -5.23 -12.54 3.05
N GLN A 142 -6.43 -12.58 2.49
CA GLN A 142 -7.63 -13.02 3.19
C GLN A 142 -7.52 -14.49 3.59
N ARG A 143 -7.09 -15.35 2.66
CA ARG A 143 -6.89 -16.78 2.95
C ARG A 143 -5.90 -16.99 4.08
N TYR A 144 -4.74 -16.33 4.01
CA TYR A 144 -3.73 -16.40 5.07
C TYR A 144 -4.30 -15.93 6.43
N THR A 145 -5.05 -14.83 6.45
CA THR A 145 -5.66 -14.31 7.69
C THR A 145 -6.63 -15.32 8.31
N ILE A 146 -7.47 -15.94 7.48
CA ILE A 146 -8.42 -16.97 7.92
C ILE A 146 -7.66 -18.20 8.47
N GLU A 147 -6.64 -18.68 7.76
CA GLU A 147 -5.81 -19.81 8.19
C GLU A 147 -5.06 -19.53 9.50
N GLN A 148 -4.52 -18.32 9.68
CA GLN A 148 -3.85 -17.90 10.91
C GLN A 148 -4.81 -17.81 12.08
N SER A 149 -5.99 -17.23 11.88
CA SER A 149 -7.04 -17.15 12.90
C SER A 149 -7.50 -18.55 13.33
N ALA A 150 -7.64 -19.48 12.38
CA ALA A 150 -7.96 -20.89 12.66
C ALA A 150 -6.85 -21.62 13.44
N LYS A 151 -5.58 -21.23 13.23
CA LYS A 151 -4.42 -21.73 13.99
C LYS A 151 -4.21 -21.01 15.33
N GLY A 152 -5.13 -20.14 15.74
CA GLY A 152 -5.10 -19.43 17.02
C GLY A 152 -4.28 -18.13 17.03
N ASN A 153 -3.75 -17.69 15.87
CA ASN A 153 -3.11 -16.39 15.76
C ASN A 153 -4.14 -15.30 15.50
N LYS A 154 -4.42 -14.50 16.54
CA LYS A 154 -5.31 -13.34 16.50
C LYS A 154 -4.59 -12.04 16.18
N ASN A 155 -3.28 -12.08 16.00
CA ASN A 155 -2.44 -10.91 15.75
C ASN A 155 -1.58 -11.07 14.48
N PRO A 156 -2.16 -11.42 13.30
CA PRO A 156 -1.37 -11.76 12.12
C PRO A 156 -0.65 -10.56 11.50
N THR A 157 0.59 -10.80 11.05
CA THR A 157 1.31 -9.89 10.15
C THR A 157 0.98 -10.27 8.70
N ILE A 158 0.39 -9.35 7.96
CA ILE A 158 -0.09 -9.59 6.58
C ILE A 158 0.79 -8.88 5.55
N PRO A 159 0.82 -9.35 4.28
CA PRO A 159 1.54 -8.63 3.25
C PRO A 159 0.77 -7.36 2.87
N LEU A 160 1.48 -6.26 2.71
CA LEU A 160 0.98 -5.07 2.02
C LEU A 160 0.60 -5.44 0.59
N ILE A 161 -0.49 -4.89 0.09
CA ILE A 161 -0.80 -4.99 -1.33
C ILE A 161 0.20 -4.14 -2.09
N GLU A 162 1.02 -4.80 -2.89
CA GLU A 162 1.95 -4.13 -3.78
C GLU A 162 1.17 -3.46 -4.90
N ARG A 163 1.36 -2.15 -5.03
CA ARG A 163 0.88 -1.38 -6.17
C ARG A 163 1.82 -1.64 -7.34
N THR A 164 1.81 -2.88 -7.85
CA THR A 164 2.71 -3.38 -8.90
C THR A 164 2.56 -2.65 -10.24
N GLN A 165 1.56 -1.78 -10.37
CA GLN A 165 1.36 -0.95 -11.54
C GLN A 165 1.02 0.45 -11.04
N ASP A 166 1.92 1.42 -11.31
CA ASP A 166 1.66 2.87 -11.26
C ASP A 166 0.63 3.30 -12.33
N SER A 167 -0.30 2.41 -12.67
CA SER A 167 -1.50 2.81 -13.37
C SER A 167 -2.29 3.67 -12.40
N VAL A 168 -2.53 4.92 -12.81
CA VAL A 168 -3.45 5.83 -12.11
C VAL A 168 -4.85 5.21 -11.94
N TRP A 169 -5.16 4.16 -12.70
CA TRP A 169 -6.41 3.40 -12.68
C TRP A 169 -6.43 2.25 -11.67
N ASN A 170 -5.37 2.05 -10.88
CA ASN A 170 -5.36 1.10 -9.78
C ASN A 170 -6.43 1.49 -8.73
N PRO A 171 -7.33 0.58 -8.33
CA PRO A 171 -8.29 0.81 -7.25
C PRO A 171 -7.67 1.36 -5.95
N PHE A 172 -6.45 0.99 -5.59
CA PHE A 172 -5.75 1.47 -4.38
C PHE A 172 -4.91 2.74 -4.62
N ASN A 173 -5.01 3.36 -5.80
CA ASN A 173 -4.29 4.61 -6.08
C ASN A 173 -4.73 5.73 -5.11
N GLY A 174 -3.77 6.36 -4.44
CA GLY A 174 -4.01 7.42 -3.45
C GLY A 174 -4.65 6.95 -2.13
N LEU A 175 -4.87 5.65 -1.92
CA LEU A 175 -5.49 5.10 -0.72
C LEU A 175 -4.49 4.34 0.14
N LEU A 176 -4.41 4.66 1.44
CA LEU A 176 -3.60 3.87 2.36
C LEU A 176 -4.24 2.49 2.56
N ASP A 177 -3.45 1.42 2.42
CA ASP A 177 -3.86 0.05 2.76
C ASP A 177 -3.79 -0.15 4.29
N ILE A 178 -3.56 -1.37 4.77
CA ILE A 178 -3.23 -1.65 6.16
C ILE A 178 -1.91 -0.98 6.53
N SER A 179 -1.90 -0.29 7.67
CA SER A 179 -0.74 0.44 8.20
C SER A 179 0.14 -0.45 9.07
N ALA A 180 1.38 -0.01 9.30
CA ALA A 180 2.22 -0.54 10.37
C ALA A 180 1.74 -0.11 11.77
N ASP A 181 0.91 0.95 11.84
CA ASP A 181 0.22 1.34 13.08
C ASP A 181 -1.05 0.48 13.25
N PRO A 182 -1.09 -0.42 14.25
CA PRO A 182 -2.24 -1.30 14.48
C PRO A 182 -3.53 -0.54 14.85
N THR A 183 -3.43 0.72 15.27
CA THR A 183 -4.58 1.56 15.64
C THR A 183 -5.16 2.36 14.47
N TYR A 184 -4.53 2.28 13.30
CA TYR A 184 -5.02 2.97 12.11
C TYR A 184 -6.41 2.44 11.70
N TRP A 185 -7.23 3.31 11.11
CA TRP A 185 -8.64 2.98 10.88
C TRP A 185 -8.83 1.80 9.91
N THR A 186 -7.97 1.66 8.88
CA THR A 186 -8.03 0.50 7.97
C THR A 186 -7.71 -0.81 8.69
N ASN A 187 -6.74 -0.80 9.60
CA ASN A 187 -6.42 -1.95 10.45
C ASN A 187 -7.60 -2.32 11.34
N SER A 188 -8.27 -1.32 11.94
CA SER A 188 -9.46 -1.53 12.78
C SER A 188 -10.62 -2.15 12.00
N CYS A 189 -10.89 -1.66 10.78
CA CYS A 189 -11.90 -2.26 9.89
C CYS A 189 -11.57 -3.72 9.53
N PHE A 190 -10.30 -3.99 9.22
CA PHE A 190 -9.83 -5.34 8.89
C PHE A 190 -9.96 -6.29 10.08
N ASN A 191 -9.58 -5.82 11.28
CA ASN A 191 -9.71 -6.58 12.52
C ASN A 191 -11.15 -6.98 12.81
N ASN A 192 -12.08 -6.03 12.66
CA ASN A 192 -13.50 -6.28 12.87
C ASN A 192 -14.05 -7.31 11.87
N TYR A 193 -13.63 -7.23 10.60
CA TYR A 193 -14.10 -8.15 9.56
C TYR A 193 -13.58 -9.58 9.76
N PHE A 194 -12.31 -9.77 10.12
CA PHE A 194 -11.69 -11.09 10.28
C PHE A 194 -11.67 -11.61 11.72
N HIS A 195 -12.27 -10.88 12.67
CA HIS A 195 -12.28 -11.21 14.10
C HIS A 195 -10.87 -11.45 14.66
N THR A 196 -9.94 -10.55 14.31
CA THR A 196 -8.58 -10.48 14.83
C THR A 196 -8.46 -9.37 15.88
N GLU A 197 -7.51 -9.49 16.79
CA GLU A 197 -7.27 -8.50 17.86
C GLU A 197 -6.41 -7.34 17.36
N SER A 198 -5.42 -7.65 16.53
CA SER A 198 -4.54 -6.67 15.89
C SER A 198 -4.10 -7.18 14.53
N VAL A 199 -3.89 -6.28 13.59
CA VAL A 199 -3.28 -6.60 12.30
C VAL A 199 -2.26 -5.52 12.00
N VAL A 200 -1.12 -5.93 11.46
CA VAL A 200 -0.09 -5.03 10.93
C VAL A 200 0.32 -5.55 9.57
N ALA A 201 0.75 -4.65 8.70
CA ALA A 201 1.22 -5.02 7.37
C ALA A 201 2.71 -4.77 7.21
N THR A 202 3.33 -5.63 6.41
CA THR A 202 4.75 -5.55 6.06
C THR A 202 4.94 -5.78 4.56
N ASP A 203 6.12 -5.46 4.04
CA ASP A 203 6.41 -5.68 2.63
C ASP A 203 6.31 -7.17 2.26
N ARG A 204 5.91 -7.47 1.02
CA ARG A 204 5.59 -8.85 0.63
C ARG A 204 6.81 -9.78 0.70
N GLU A 205 8.00 -9.29 0.39
CA GLU A 205 9.23 -10.09 0.47
C GLU A 205 9.49 -10.49 1.92
N ARG A 206 9.47 -9.54 2.85
CA ARG A 206 9.59 -9.81 4.29
C ARG A 206 8.51 -10.75 4.78
N TRP A 207 7.27 -10.55 4.34
CA TRP A 207 6.17 -11.44 4.69
C TRP A 207 6.40 -12.87 4.23
N ARG A 208 6.83 -13.08 2.98
CA ARG A 208 7.17 -14.42 2.46
C ARG A 208 8.29 -15.09 3.24
N HIS A 209 9.31 -14.32 3.64
CA HIS A 209 10.47 -14.86 4.34
C HIS A 209 10.21 -15.18 5.81
N PHE A 210 9.39 -14.39 6.52
CA PHE A 210 9.28 -14.50 7.98
C PHE A 210 7.90 -14.93 8.49
N TYR A 211 6.82 -14.58 7.80
CA TYR A 211 5.47 -14.68 8.37
C TYR A 211 4.54 -15.64 7.62
N GLN A 212 4.76 -15.87 6.32
CA GLN A 212 3.92 -16.75 5.51
C GLN A 212 3.80 -18.15 6.11
N ASN A 213 4.92 -18.70 6.59
CA ASN A 213 5.00 -20.00 7.25
C ASN A 213 5.34 -19.86 8.75
N GLY A 214 5.11 -18.66 9.31
CA GLY A 214 5.48 -18.35 10.68
C GLY A 214 4.72 -19.21 11.70
N ASN A 215 5.31 -19.37 12.90
CA ASN A 215 4.68 -20.10 13.98
C ASN A 215 3.54 -19.26 14.59
N PRO A 216 2.27 -19.69 14.48
CA PRO A 216 1.11 -18.92 14.95
C PRO A 216 1.18 -18.55 16.43
N SER A 217 1.76 -19.42 17.27
CA SER A 217 1.87 -19.18 18.71
C SER A 217 2.86 -18.07 19.05
N LEU A 218 3.96 -17.96 18.29
CA LEU A 218 4.93 -16.86 18.46
C LEU A 218 4.36 -15.55 17.94
N MET A 219 3.79 -15.59 16.73
CA MET A 219 3.21 -14.42 16.07
C MET A 219 2.06 -13.80 16.88
N ASN A 220 1.32 -14.62 17.63
CA ASN A 220 0.22 -14.12 18.47
C ASN A 220 0.69 -13.33 19.70
N ILE A 221 1.98 -13.44 20.09
CA ILE A 221 2.52 -12.68 21.21
C ILE A 221 2.79 -11.24 20.75
N THR A 222 2.12 -10.27 21.36
CA THR A 222 2.24 -8.83 21.05
C THR A 222 3.04 -8.05 22.10
N ASN A 223 3.10 -8.55 23.33
CA ASN A 223 3.87 -7.94 24.42
C ASN A 223 5.34 -8.40 24.40
N ARG A 224 6.27 -7.44 24.55
CA ARG A 224 7.72 -7.69 24.48
C ARG A 224 8.21 -8.62 25.59
N SER A 225 7.83 -8.34 26.83
CA SER A 225 8.23 -9.15 27.99
C SER A 225 7.71 -10.58 27.89
N ASP A 226 6.48 -10.77 27.41
CA ASP A 226 5.94 -12.12 27.16
C ASP A 226 6.66 -12.84 26.03
N TYR A 227 7.07 -12.13 24.98
CA TYR A 227 7.86 -12.72 23.89
C TYR A 227 9.23 -13.21 24.40
N ILE A 228 9.89 -12.42 25.23
CA ILE A 228 11.18 -12.78 25.84
C ILE A 228 11.02 -13.97 26.81
N LYS A 229 9.94 -13.99 27.60
CA LYS A 229 9.71 -15.03 28.61
C LYS A 229 9.21 -16.35 28.01
N LYS A 230 8.26 -16.29 27.08
CA LYS A 230 7.55 -17.45 26.53
C LYS A 230 8.09 -17.82 25.15
N GLY A 231 8.23 -16.85 24.24
CA GLY A 231 8.69 -17.08 22.88
C GLY A 231 10.13 -17.60 22.80
N LEU A 232 11.08 -16.92 23.47
CA LEU A 232 12.49 -17.35 23.48
C LEU A 232 12.73 -18.69 24.21
N LYS A 233 11.80 -19.09 25.10
CA LYS A 233 11.90 -20.32 25.90
C LYS A 233 11.07 -21.47 25.31
N GLN A 234 10.42 -21.28 24.17
CA GLN A 234 9.62 -22.32 23.52
C GLN A 234 10.53 -23.43 22.99
N THR A 235 10.17 -24.67 23.30
CA THR A 235 10.94 -25.87 22.93
C THR A 235 10.87 -26.14 21.43
N GLY A 236 11.94 -26.67 20.86
CA GLY A 236 12.02 -26.95 19.41
C GLY A 236 12.31 -25.71 18.56
N LEU A 237 12.60 -24.56 19.19
CA LEU A 237 13.01 -23.35 18.49
C LEU A 237 14.48 -23.00 18.76
N THR A 238 15.15 -22.59 17.70
CA THR A 238 16.43 -21.88 17.79
C THR A 238 16.17 -20.39 17.56
N ASN A 239 16.57 -19.54 18.49
CA ASN A 239 16.39 -18.10 18.42
C ASN A 239 17.74 -17.42 18.19
N MET A 240 17.84 -16.62 17.14
CA MET A 240 18.91 -15.68 16.94
C MET A 240 18.51 -14.32 17.49
N ILE A 241 19.31 -13.78 18.42
CA ILE A 241 19.08 -12.47 19.02
C ILE A 241 20.20 -11.54 18.56
N VAL A 242 19.84 -10.47 17.86
CA VAL A 242 20.75 -9.38 17.48
C VAL A 242 20.59 -8.26 18.50
N LEU A 243 21.65 -7.94 19.23
CA LEU A 243 21.63 -6.96 20.31
C LEU A 243 21.86 -5.55 19.76
N GLY A 244 20.90 -4.64 19.98
CA GLY A 244 21.05 -3.21 19.69
C GLY A 244 21.91 -2.48 20.72
N GLU A 245 22.07 -1.16 20.53
CA GLU A 245 22.81 -0.29 21.45
C GLU A 245 22.15 -0.18 22.83
N HIS A 246 20.82 -0.22 22.86
CA HIS A 246 20.02 -0.14 24.08
C HIS A 246 19.24 -1.43 24.28
N LEU A 247 19.57 -2.15 25.34
CA LEU A 247 18.91 -3.41 25.68
C LEU A 247 17.72 -3.17 26.63
N PRO A 248 16.51 -3.65 26.27
CA PRO A 248 15.38 -3.71 27.20
C PRO A 248 15.74 -4.45 28.51
N GLN A 249 15.17 -4.01 29.63
CA GLN A 249 15.52 -4.55 30.96
C GLN A 249 15.10 -6.02 31.15
N ASP A 250 13.98 -6.41 30.56
CA ASP A 250 13.50 -7.79 30.47
C ASP A 250 14.49 -8.68 29.70
N LEU A 251 15.04 -8.18 28.58
CA LEU A 251 16.08 -8.87 27.83
C LEU A 251 17.39 -8.97 28.61
N LYS A 252 17.83 -7.91 29.29
CA LYS A 252 19.02 -7.95 30.17
C LYS A 252 18.87 -9.00 31.27
N THR A 253 17.69 -9.06 31.88
CA THR A 253 17.38 -10.04 32.94
C THR A 253 17.42 -11.46 32.38
N PHE A 254 16.80 -11.71 31.23
CA PHE A 254 16.87 -12.99 30.53
C PHE A 254 18.32 -13.39 30.22
N LEU A 255 19.14 -12.48 29.70
CA LEU A 255 20.55 -12.76 29.41
C LEU A 255 21.34 -13.11 30.67
N LYS A 256 21.11 -12.40 31.77
CA LYS A 256 21.74 -12.66 33.07
C LYS A 256 21.34 -14.03 33.65
N GLU A 257 20.06 -14.38 33.60
CA GLU A 257 19.54 -15.70 33.98
C GLU A 257 20.21 -16.83 33.20
N ASN A 258 20.60 -16.56 31.95
CA ASN A 258 21.26 -17.50 31.05
C ASN A 258 22.80 -17.39 31.05
N GLY A 259 23.39 -16.73 32.06
CA GLY A 259 24.83 -16.68 32.29
C GLY A 259 25.59 -15.57 31.55
N ILE A 260 24.89 -14.61 30.92
CA ILE A 260 25.50 -13.47 30.24
C ILE A 260 25.35 -12.21 31.10
N ASN A 261 26.39 -11.87 31.84
CA ASN A 261 26.35 -10.76 32.81
C ASN A 261 26.64 -9.38 32.18
N ASN A 262 27.31 -9.31 31.03
CA ASN A 262 27.64 -8.08 30.31
C ASN A 262 27.60 -8.32 28.78
N PRO A 263 26.42 -8.30 28.16
CA PRO A 263 26.33 -8.44 26.71
C PRO A 263 26.97 -7.23 26.02
N SER A 264 27.89 -7.49 25.08
CA SER A 264 28.41 -6.45 24.19
C SER A 264 27.30 -5.92 23.29
N ASN A 265 27.22 -4.61 23.10
CA ASN A 265 26.38 -4.00 22.07
C ASN A 265 26.75 -4.58 20.70
N PHE A 266 25.77 -4.81 19.83
CA PHE A 266 25.95 -5.40 18.49
C PHE A 266 26.49 -6.84 18.50
N ALA A 267 26.21 -7.61 19.55
CA ALA A 267 26.44 -9.06 19.55
C ALA A 267 25.27 -9.82 18.91
N VAL A 268 25.57 -10.95 18.28
CA VAL A 268 24.58 -11.94 17.85
C VAL A 268 24.64 -13.11 18.82
N LEU A 269 23.50 -13.53 19.36
CA LEU A 269 23.40 -14.65 20.28
C LEU A 269 22.52 -15.74 19.67
N LEU A 270 22.92 -16.99 19.83
CA LEU A 270 22.10 -18.14 19.48
C LEU A 270 21.58 -18.81 20.75
N VAL A 271 20.26 -18.92 20.86
CA VAL A 271 19.56 -19.50 22.00
C VAL A 271 18.76 -20.70 21.52
N GLU A 272 19.05 -21.88 22.05
CA GLU A 272 18.31 -23.11 21.77
C GLU A 272 17.99 -23.78 23.10
N ASN A 273 16.76 -24.27 23.27
CA ASN A 273 16.34 -25.02 24.46
C ASN A 273 16.72 -24.35 25.79
N LYS A 274 16.53 -23.02 25.88
CA LYS A 274 16.81 -22.19 27.06
C LYS A 274 18.31 -22.11 27.43
N LYS A 275 19.21 -22.32 26.47
CA LYS A 275 20.66 -22.13 26.65
C LYS A 275 21.23 -21.30 25.52
N VAL A 276 22.12 -20.36 25.86
CA VAL A 276 22.90 -19.64 24.85
C VAL A 276 24.04 -20.56 24.39
N ILE A 277 24.04 -20.92 23.12
CA ILE A 277 24.98 -21.91 22.56
C ILE A 277 26.24 -21.26 22.00
N SER A 278 26.13 -20.04 21.47
CA SER A 278 27.26 -19.38 20.83
C SER A 278 27.16 -17.86 20.89
N ILE A 279 28.29 -17.23 21.18
CA ILE A 279 28.59 -15.83 20.88
C ILE A 279 29.62 -15.91 19.75
N PRO A 280 29.31 -15.51 18.51
CA PRO A 280 30.28 -15.48 17.44
C PRO A 280 31.50 -14.65 17.86
N LYS A 281 32.63 -15.31 18.11
CA LYS A 281 33.93 -14.62 18.21
C LYS A 281 34.28 -14.20 16.79
N THR A 282 34.11 -12.92 16.48
CA THR A 282 34.16 -12.22 15.16
C THR A 282 32.75 -11.99 14.60
N THR A 283 32.24 -10.77 14.43
CA THR A 283 32.88 -9.47 14.17
C THR A 283 32.18 -8.42 15.02
N LEU A 284 32.90 -7.79 15.96
CA LEU A 284 32.50 -6.47 16.44
C LEU A 284 32.23 -5.62 15.21
N ILE A 285 31.01 -5.10 15.03
CA ILE A 285 30.74 -4.05 14.04
C ILE A 285 31.46 -2.78 14.54
N LYS A 286 32.79 -2.78 14.42
CA LYS A 286 33.69 -1.67 14.72
C LYS A 286 33.81 -0.84 13.45
N ASN A 287 32.72 -0.21 13.03
CA ASN A 287 32.83 0.92 12.10
C ASN A 287 31.58 1.81 12.18
N PRO A 288 31.65 2.97 12.86
CA PRO A 288 30.57 3.96 12.89
C PRO A 288 30.35 4.65 11.54
N SER A 289 31.20 4.39 10.55
CA SER A 289 31.23 5.04 9.23
C SER A 289 30.93 4.10 8.06
N LEU A 290 30.41 2.89 8.33
CA LEU A 290 29.86 2.03 7.27
C LEU A 290 28.55 2.66 6.75
N LYS A 291 28.63 3.34 5.60
CA LYS A 291 27.45 3.72 4.82
C LYS A 291 26.55 2.49 4.68
N ILE A 292 25.36 2.61 5.24
CA ILE A 292 24.38 1.54 5.38
C ILE A 292 23.97 1.06 3.98
N GLY A 293 24.55 -0.06 3.60
CA GLY A 293 24.28 -0.75 2.35
C GLY A 293 24.49 -2.23 2.59
N LYS A 294 23.39 -2.99 2.50
CA LYS A 294 23.34 -4.40 2.08
C LYS A 294 24.27 -5.36 2.82
N THR A 295 23.84 -5.88 3.98
CA THR A 295 24.40 -7.11 4.58
C THR A 295 23.37 -7.86 5.47
N VAL A 296 23.08 -9.16 5.20
CA VAL A 296 22.29 -10.20 5.94
C VAL A 296 23.28 -11.25 6.37
N VAL A 297 22.84 -12.00 7.34
CA VAL A 297 23.46 -13.17 7.89
C VAL A 297 22.62 -14.42 7.51
N LYS A 298 23.03 -15.17 6.49
CA LYS A 298 22.55 -16.53 6.15
C LYS A 298 23.17 -17.48 7.14
N VAL A 299 22.33 -18.02 8.01
CA VAL A 299 22.71 -18.93 9.09
C VAL A 299 22.70 -20.34 8.52
N ILE A 300 23.88 -20.89 8.24
CA ILE A 300 24.02 -22.29 7.84
C ILE A 300 24.28 -23.09 9.10
N PHE A 301 23.32 -23.92 9.47
CA PHE A 301 23.47 -24.91 10.52
C PHE A 301 24.11 -26.17 9.93
N SER A 302 25.35 -26.47 10.32
CA SER A 302 26.03 -27.74 10.00
C SER A 302 26.40 -28.42 11.32
N GLY A 303 25.48 -29.23 11.84
CA GLY A 303 25.58 -29.79 13.19
C GLY A 303 25.62 -28.69 14.25
N LYS A 304 26.63 -28.70 15.15
CA LYS A 304 26.83 -27.66 16.18
C LYS A 304 27.54 -26.39 15.68
N LYS A 305 27.89 -26.32 14.39
CA LYS A 305 28.53 -25.14 13.80
C LYS A 305 27.48 -24.28 13.12
N VAL A 306 27.48 -23.00 13.48
CA VAL A 306 26.72 -21.97 12.79
C VAL A 306 27.69 -21.13 11.98
N SER A 307 27.52 -21.12 10.66
CA SER A 307 28.24 -20.21 9.77
C SER A 307 27.30 -19.15 9.21
N PHE A 308 27.85 -17.96 9.00
CA PHE A 308 27.13 -16.78 8.55
C PHE A 308 27.57 -16.45 7.12
N THR A 309 26.64 -16.38 6.17
CA THR A 309 26.92 -16.00 4.76
C THR A 309 26.08 -14.79 4.35
N SER A 310 26.63 -13.84 3.60
CA SER A 310 25.96 -12.56 3.35
C SER A 310 24.64 -12.67 2.55
N ALA A 311 23.59 -11.94 2.92
CA ALA A 311 22.51 -11.47 1.99
C ALA A 311 22.19 -9.97 2.31
N ASP A 312 20.97 -9.43 2.33
CA ASP A 312 20.68 -7.98 2.56
C ASP A 312 19.69 -7.65 3.71
N PHE A 313 20.13 -7.02 4.82
CA PHE A 313 19.26 -6.51 5.89
C PHE A 313 19.53 -4.99 5.95
N THR A 314 18.58 -4.20 5.52
CA THR A 314 18.64 -2.74 5.63
C THR A 314 18.08 -2.32 6.98
N TRP A 315 18.98 -2.07 7.94
CA TRP A 315 18.63 -1.31 9.12
C TRP A 315 18.49 0.15 8.70
N SER A 316 17.27 0.71 8.69
CA SER A 316 17.17 2.16 8.59
C SER A 316 17.70 2.78 9.89
N ASP A 317 18.35 3.94 9.82
CA ASP A 317 18.97 4.65 10.95
C ASP A 317 18.08 4.76 12.20
N ASN A 318 16.75 4.75 12.03
CA ASN A 318 15.77 4.80 13.12
C ASN A 318 15.72 3.55 14.03
N TYR A 319 16.37 2.44 13.66
CA TYR A 319 16.29 1.17 14.42
C TYR A 319 17.55 0.78 15.18
N ILE A 320 18.66 1.53 15.07
CA ILE A 320 19.96 1.21 15.73
C ILE A 320 19.82 0.99 17.25
N ASN A 321 18.79 1.60 17.85
CA ASN A 321 18.47 1.48 19.27
C ASN A 321 17.71 0.20 19.66
N ASN A 322 17.29 -0.65 18.72
CA ASN A 322 16.44 -1.80 18.99
C ASN A 322 17.20 -3.13 18.84
N SER A 323 16.83 -4.12 19.63
CA SER A 323 17.28 -5.51 19.42
C SER A 323 16.32 -6.25 18.49
N ALA A 324 16.81 -7.23 17.74
CA ALA A 324 15.98 -8.06 16.87
C ALA A 324 16.04 -9.53 17.31
N VAL A 325 14.95 -10.27 17.12
CA VAL A 325 14.90 -11.73 17.30
C VAL A 325 14.40 -12.36 16.02
N ILE A 326 15.12 -13.39 15.57
CA ILE A 326 14.73 -14.27 14.48
C ILE A 326 14.58 -15.68 15.06
N SER A 327 13.39 -16.26 14.93
CA SER A 327 13.11 -17.60 15.45
C SER A 327 13.13 -18.61 14.30
N PHE A 328 13.73 -19.77 14.51
CA PHE A 328 13.85 -20.87 13.56
C PHE A 328 13.23 -22.14 14.16
N ASP A 329 12.56 -22.96 13.34
CA ASP A 329 12.07 -24.29 13.74
C ASP A 329 13.16 -25.37 13.68
N GLU A 330 12.77 -26.60 14.01
CA GLU A 330 13.60 -27.81 13.95
C GLU A 330 14.15 -28.12 12.55
N ASN A 331 13.54 -27.58 11.49
CA ASN A 331 13.99 -27.72 10.11
C ASN A 331 14.87 -26.55 9.65
N ASN A 332 15.22 -25.63 10.55
CA ASN A 332 15.92 -24.36 10.28
C ASN A 332 15.15 -23.40 9.36
N ALA A 333 13.83 -23.55 9.22
CA ALA A 333 13.00 -22.57 8.55
C ALA A 333 12.71 -21.39 9.48
N VAL A 334 12.60 -20.17 8.95
CA VAL A 334 12.29 -18.99 9.75
C VAL A 334 10.81 -19.00 10.14
N CYS A 335 10.53 -18.78 11.41
CA CYS A 335 9.21 -18.89 12.01
C CYS A 335 8.65 -17.58 12.57
N ASP A 336 9.50 -16.61 12.91
CA ASP A 336 9.08 -15.26 13.29
C ASP A 336 10.28 -14.31 13.17
N TYR A 337 9.98 -13.03 13.01
CA TYR A 337 10.92 -11.92 13.08
C TYR A 337 10.30 -10.82 13.93
N VAL A 338 10.99 -10.36 14.97
CA VAL A 338 10.51 -9.26 15.79
C VAL A 338 11.60 -8.28 16.13
N LEU A 339 11.25 -7.00 16.13
CA LEU A 339 12.03 -5.92 16.71
C LEU A 339 11.54 -5.65 18.13
N LEU A 340 12.47 -5.71 19.08
CA LEU A 340 12.29 -5.40 20.48
C LEU A 340 12.57 -3.92 20.70
N ASN A 341 11.51 -3.11 20.68
CA ASN A 341 11.63 -1.67 20.91
C ASN A 341 11.91 -1.37 22.38
N VAL A 342 12.84 -0.49 22.67
CA VAL A 342 13.16 -0.10 24.07
C VAL A 342 12.06 0.81 24.65
N ALA A 343 11.52 1.72 23.84
CA ALA A 343 10.56 2.75 24.26
C ALA A 343 9.12 2.24 24.39
N LYS A 344 8.78 1.10 23.77
CA LYS A 344 7.43 0.52 23.80
C LYS A 344 7.48 -0.91 24.30
N ASP A 345 6.57 -1.28 25.19
CA ASP A 345 6.43 -2.67 25.67
C ASP A 345 5.66 -3.55 24.68
N ARG A 346 6.01 -3.47 23.40
CA ARG A 346 5.39 -4.22 22.30
C ARG A 346 6.47 -4.75 21.36
N VAL A 347 6.23 -5.93 20.79
CA VAL A 347 7.02 -6.40 19.64
C VAL A 347 6.57 -5.68 18.37
N ILE A 348 7.52 -5.36 17.49
CA ILE A 348 7.25 -4.74 16.19
C ILE A 348 7.61 -5.77 15.12
N ARG A 349 6.72 -5.98 14.14
CA ARG A 349 6.83 -6.98 13.07
C ARG A 349 6.91 -6.34 11.69
#